data_AF-A0A6C0FE25-F1
#
_entry.id   AF-A0A6C0FE25-F1
#
_cell.length_a   1.000
_cell.length_b   1.000
_cell.length_c   1.000
_cell.angle_alpha   90.00
_cell.angle_beta   90.00
_cell.angle_gamma   90.00
#
_symmetry.space_group_name_H-M   'P 1'
#
loop_
_entity.id
_entity.type
_entity.pdbx_description
1 polymer ?
#
loop_
_entity_poly.entity_id
_entity_poly.type
_entity_poly.pdbx_seq_one_letter_code
_entity_poly.pdbx_strand_id
1 'polypeptide(L)'
;MEIIKYLIFIGIITLIFVIYSEYSIGQILFRPDSSGIITMNLNSLLGFLANPFYRRDLWTWNTLDINYAFVLIYSLCIYYLF
;
A
#
# COMPACT_ATOMS: atom_id res chain seq x y z
N MET A 1 25.16 -5.67 -0.29
CA MET A 1 24.75 -4.86 -1.46
C MET A 1 23.37 -5.26 -1.98
N GLU A 2 23.07 -6.56 -2.08
CA GLU A 2 21.76 -7.01 -2.59
C GLU A 2 20.58 -6.69 -1.67
N ILE A 3 20.72 -6.90 -0.35
CA ILE A 3 19.67 -6.55 0.64
C ILE A 3 19.23 -5.09 0.50
N ILE A 4 20.18 -4.17 0.30
CA ILE A 4 19.89 -2.74 0.12
C ILE A 4 19.07 -2.51 -1.15
N LYS A 5 19.37 -3.22 -2.25
CA LYS A 5 18.57 -3.13 -3.49
C LYS A 5 17.13 -3.58 -3.26
N TYR A 6 16.92 -4.69 -2.56
CA TYR A 6 15.57 -5.17 -2.21
C TYR A 6 14.82 -4.18 -1.33
N LEU A 7 15.47 -3.61 -0.31
CA LEU A 7 14.85 -2.61 0.56
C LEU A 7 14.45 -1.34 -0.21
N ILE A 8 15.32 -0.87 -1.12
CA ILE A 8 15.02 0.27 -1.99
C ILE A 8 13.83 -0.06 -2.90
N PHE A 9 13.83 -1.24 -3.52
CA PHE A 9 12.74 -1.69 -4.38
C PHE A 9 11.40 -1.74 -3.65
N ILE A 10 11.35 -2.41 -2.49
CA ILE A 10 10.15 -2.50 -1.65
C ILE A 10 9.71 -1.10 -1.23
N GLY A 11 10.65 -0.22 -0.84
CA GLY A 11 10.36 1.17 -0.48
C GLY A 11 9.71 1.95 -1.63
N ILE A 12 10.23 1.82 -2.85
CA ILE A 12 9.68 2.47 -4.05
C ILE A 12 8.28 1.95 -4.35
N ILE A 13 8.09 0.62 -4.39
CA ILE A 13 6.77 0.02 -4.65
C ILE A 13 5.76 0.46 -3.59
N THR A 14 6.17 0.50 -2.33
CA THR A 14 5.30 0.95 -1.23
C THR A 14 4.92 2.42 -1.40
N LEU A 15 5.88 3.30 -1.71
CA LEU A 15 5.59 4.71 -1.93
C LEU A 15 4.61 4.93 -3.08
N ILE A 16 4.85 4.25 -4.22
CA ILE A 16 3.94 4.30 -5.38
C ILE A 16 2.55 3.79 -5.01
N PHE A 17 2.48 2.65 -4.31
CA PHE A 17 1.21 2.07 -3.86
C PHE A 17 0.42 3.00 -2.95
N VAL A 18 1.09 3.66 -1.99
CA VAL A 18 0.44 4.62 -1.08
C VAL A 18 -0.10 5.81 -1.85
N ILE A 19 0.69 6.39 -2.76
CA ILE A 19 0.23 7.52 -3.60
C ILE A 19 -0.98 7.12 -4.44
N TYR A 20 -0.90 5.96 -5.10
CA TYR A 20 -2.00 5.43 -5.91
C TYR A 20 -3.26 5.20 -5.08
N SER A 21 -3.13 4.57 -3.91
CA SER A 21 -4.27 4.26 -3.05
C SER A 21 -4.90 5.52 -2.47
N GLU A 22 -4.09 6.53 -2.12
CA GLU A 22 -4.59 7.83 -1.68
C GLU A 22 -5.36 8.56 -2.81
N TYR A 23 -4.90 8.44 -4.06
CA TYR A 23 -5.61 9.03 -5.20
C TYR A 23 -6.91 8.27 -5.55
N SER A 24 -6.90 6.94 -5.48
CA SER A 24 -8.01 6.07 -5.90
C SER A 24 -9.12 5.98 -4.85
N ILE A 25 -8.76 5.77 -3.58
CA ILE A 25 -9.69 5.57 -2.47
C ILE A 25 -9.81 6.85 -1.62
N GLY A 26 -8.67 7.49 -1.35
CA GLY A 26 -8.57 8.64 -0.45
C GLY A 26 -8.65 8.30 1.03
N GLN A 27 -8.29 9.29 1.85
CA GLN A 27 -8.43 9.27 3.31
C GLN A 27 -7.67 8.13 4.02
N ILE A 28 -6.57 7.67 3.45
CA ILE A 28 -5.72 6.63 4.04
C ILE A 28 -4.66 7.29 4.92
N LEU A 29 -3.73 8.00 4.30
CA LEU A 29 -2.68 8.76 4.96
C LEU A 29 -3.17 10.16 5.33
N PHE A 30 -3.93 10.83 4.45
CA PHE A 30 -4.42 12.19 4.67
C PHE A 30 -5.91 12.17 4.99
N ARG A 31 -6.25 12.22 6.28
CA ARG A 31 -7.63 12.13 6.73
C ARG A 31 -8.04 13.37 7.52
N PRO A 32 -9.29 13.86 7.36
CA PRO A 32 -9.82 14.89 8.24
C PRO A 32 -9.94 14.38 9.68
N ASP A 33 -9.51 15.20 10.64
CA ASP A 33 -9.73 14.97 12.07
C ASP A 33 -11.15 15.35 12.50
N SER A 34 -11.45 15.28 13.82
CA SER A 34 -12.75 15.68 14.37
C SER A 34 -13.12 17.15 14.12
N SER A 35 -12.14 17.98 13.80
CA SER A 35 -12.30 19.40 13.48
C SER A 35 -12.36 19.65 11.98
N GLY A 36 -12.28 18.61 11.14
CA GLY A 36 -12.26 18.69 9.68
C GLY A 36 -10.89 19.05 9.09
N ILE A 37 -9.83 19.10 9.90
CA ILE A 37 -8.47 19.45 9.46
C ILE A 37 -7.80 18.20 8.89
N ILE A 38 -7.28 18.28 7.67
CA ILE A 38 -6.54 17.18 7.06
C ILE A 38 -5.22 17.00 7.82
N THR A 39 -5.07 15.83 8.43
CA THR A 39 -3.87 15.46 9.18
C THR A 39 -3.26 14.19 8.59
N MET A 40 -1.94 14.07 8.73
CA MET A 40 -1.23 12.85 8.35
C MET A 40 -1.42 11.80 9.44
N ASN A 41 -1.98 10.64 9.08
CA ASN A 41 -2.26 9.55 9.99
C ASN A 41 -1.54 8.26 9.57
N LEU A 42 -0.36 8.05 10.17
CA LEU A 42 0.46 6.87 9.91
C LEU A 42 -0.20 5.57 10.41
N ASN A 43 -1.01 5.63 11.47
CA ASN A 43 -1.70 4.45 11.98
C ASN A 43 -2.74 3.94 10.98
N SER A 44 -3.50 4.86 10.37
CA SER A 44 -4.44 4.53 9.29
C SER A 44 -3.72 3.93 8.09
N LEU A 45 -2.57 4.52 7.69
CA LEU A 45 -1.76 3.98 6.61
C LEU A 45 -1.27 2.56 6.91
N LEU A 46 -0.65 2.32 8.06
CA LEU A 46 -0.14 0.99 8.43
C LEU A 46 -1.28 -0.03 8.53
N GLY A 47 -2.43 0.36 9.09
CA GLY A 47 -3.63 -0.47 9.12
C GLY A 47 -4.13 -0.81 7.71
N PHE A 48 -4.09 0.14 6.78
CA PHE A 48 -4.43 -0.07 5.38
C PHE A 48 -3.47 -1.04 4.67
N LEU A 49 -2.16 -0.87 4.85
CA LEU A 49 -1.15 -1.79 4.30
C LEU A 49 -1.34 -3.22 4.81
N ALA A 50 -1.73 -3.39 6.08
CA ALA A 50 -1.97 -4.70 6.68
C ALA A 50 -3.38 -5.26 6.40
N ASN A 51 -4.29 -4.45 5.85
CA ASN A 51 -5.70 -4.79 5.67
C ASN A 51 -5.93 -6.09 4.87
N PRO A 52 -5.18 -6.40 3.80
CA PRO A 52 -5.32 -7.66 3.06
C PRO A 52 -5.15 -8.94 3.89
N PHE A 53 -4.47 -8.87 5.03
CA PHE A 53 -4.28 -10.04 5.91
C PHE A 53 -5.49 -10.29 6.82
N TYR A 54 -6.39 -9.32 6.96
CA TYR A 54 -7.60 -9.43 7.79
C TYR A 54 -8.88 -9.54 6.96
N ARG A 55 -8.86 -9.03 5.72
CA ARG A 55 -10.05 -8.84 4.87
C ARG A 55 -9.93 -9.64 3.58
N ARG A 56 -10.72 -10.72 3.47
CA ARG A 56 -10.73 -11.63 2.31
C ARG A 56 -11.37 -11.01 1.06
N ASP A 57 -12.26 -10.03 1.24
CA ASP A 57 -12.90 -9.23 0.19
C ASP A 57 -11.89 -8.44 -0.65
N LEU A 58 -10.68 -8.19 -0.13
CA LEU A 58 -9.61 -7.55 -0.89
C LEU A 58 -8.90 -8.50 -1.86
N TRP A 59 -9.19 -9.80 -1.84
CA TRP A 59 -8.61 -10.81 -2.73
C TRP A 59 -9.53 -11.17 -3.89
N THR A 60 -10.24 -10.18 -4.42
CA THR A 60 -11.05 -10.31 -5.64
C THR A 60 -10.40 -9.55 -6.78
N TRP A 61 -10.66 -9.94 -8.03
CA TRP A 61 -10.09 -9.29 -9.21
C TRP A 61 -10.29 -7.78 -9.25
N ASN A 62 -11.40 -7.28 -8.70
CA ASN A 62 -11.75 -5.87 -8.70
C ASN A 62 -11.03 -5.06 -7.61
N THR A 63 -10.31 -5.72 -6.70
CA THR A 63 -9.68 -5.09 -5.53
C THR A 63 -8.19 -5.40 -5.41
N LEU A 64 -7.61 -6.12 -6.38
CA LEU A 64 -6.20 -6.51 -6.34
C LEU A 64 -5.26 -5.31 -6.46
N ASP A 65 -5.68 -4.27 -7.19
CA ASP A 65 -4.97 -3.01 -7.36
C ASP A 65 -4.80 -2.24 -6.04
N ILE A 66 -5.78 -2.33 -5.14
CA ILE A 66 -5.76 -1.72 -3.81
C ILE A 66 -5.33 -2.69 -2.69
N ASN A 67 -4.88 -3.90 -3.05
CA ASN A 67 -4.39 -4.90 -2.11
C ASN A 67 -2.87 -4.87 -2.04
N TYR A 68 -2.33 -4.23 -0.99
CA TYR A 68 -0.89 -4.05 -0.83
C TYR A 68 -0.10 -5.37 -0.85
N ALA A 69 -0.60 -6.41 -0.19
CA ALA A 69 0.07 -7.71 -0.13
C ALA A 69 0.20 -8.31 -1.54
N PHE A 70 -0.88 -8.28 -2.32
CA PHE A 70 -0.86 -8.74 -3.70
C PHE A 70 0.10 -7.92 -4.56
N VAL A 71 0.00 -6.59 -4.53
CA VAL A 71 0.85 -5.69 -5.33
C VAL A 71 2.33 -5.91 -5.02
N LEU A 72 2.69 -6.05 -3.75
CA LEU A 72 4.06 -6.27 -3.34
C LEU A 72 4.58 -7.65 -3.78
N ILE A 73 3.80 -8.72 -3.57
CA ILE A 73 4.16 -10.08 -4.00
C ILE A 73 4.33 -10.13 -5.52
N TYR A 74 3.38 -9.60 -6.27
CA TYR A 74 3.43 -9.56 -7.73
C TYR A 74 4.65 -8.77 -8.24
N SER A 75 4.92 -7.61 -7.62
CA SER A 75 6.09 -6.79 -7.96
C SER A 75 7.40 -7.52 -7.67
N LEU A 76 7.49 -8.24 -6.55
CA LEU A 76 8.64 -9.08 -6.23
C LEU A 76 8.80 -10.23 -7.22
N CYS A 77 7.71 -10.90 -7.61
CA CYS A 77 7.74 -11.93 -8.63
C CYS A 77 8.30 -11.40 -9.96
N ILE A 78 7.86 -10.22 -10.41
CA ILE A 78 8.42 -9.56 -11.60
C ILE A 78 9.92 -9.28 -11.41
N TYR A 79 10.32 -8.69 -10.29
CA TYR A 79 11.72 -8.37 -10.00
C TYR A 79 12.64 -9.59 -9.99
N TYR A 80 12.14 -10.77 -9.62
CA TYR A 80 12.93 -12.01 -9.67
C TYR A 80 12.96 -12.67 -11.05
N LEU A 81 11.96 -12.42 -11.89
CA LEU A 81 11.86 -13.02 -13.23
C LEU A 81 12.65 -12.24 -14.29
N PHE A 82 12.90 -10.95 -14.08
CA PHE A 82 13.57 -10.04 -15.01
C PHE A 82 14.76 -9.34 -14.35
#